data_AF-A0A933RIJ2-F1
#
_entry.id   AF-A0A933RIJ2-F1
#
_cell.length_a   1.000
_cell.length_b   1.000
_cell.length_c   1.000
_cell.angle_alpha   90.00
_cell.angle_beta   90.00
_cell.angle_gamma   90.00
#
_symmetry.space_group_name_H-M   'P 1'
#
loop_
_entity.id
_entity.type
_entity.pdbx_description
1 polymer ?
#
loop_
_entity_poly.entity_id
_entity_poly.type
_entity_poly.pdbx_seq_one_letter_code
_entity_poly.pdbx_strand_id
1 'polypeptide(L)'
;MLNIRRLGWAGLELEAEGSTAVIDLFEDMGFMEAYVGPAREPLPPPSRPVDLALVTHLHQDHCDVAALSRRLAPGGIVLRPAPIASEGLLTAAIDPAEEALAALDARVVDVWETVTVGPFTVTALPAVDGFGDPQV
;
A
#
# COMPACT_ATOMS: atom_id res chain seq x y z
N MET A 1 9.07 -19.45 9.15
CA MET A 1 7.85 -19.13 9.94
C MET A 1 7.44 -17.72 9.55
N LEU A 2 6.15 -17.52 9.25
CA LEU A 2 5.59 -16.19 8.95
C LEU A 2 5.24 -15.48 10.26
N ASN A 3 5.67 -14.24 10.41
CA ASN A 3 5.22 -13.34 11.46
C ASN A 3 4.38 -12.22 10.84
N ILE A 4 3.27 -11.86 11.48
CA ILE A 4 2.34 -10.84 11.00
C ILE A 4 2.13 -9.83 12.12
N ARG A 5 2.32 -8.54 11.82
CA ARG A 5 2.12 -7.44 12.77
C ARG A 5 1.23 -6.37 12.17
N ARG A 6 0.27 -5.88 12.95
CA ARG A 6 -0.56 -4.73 12.57
C ARG A 6 0.23 -3.43 12.69
N LEU A 7 0.17 -2.58 11.67
CA LEU A 7 0.79 -1.25 11.63
C LEU A 7 -0.19 -0.09 11.87
N GLY A 8 -1.49 -0.39 12.00
CA GLY A 8 -2.55 0.62 12.14
C GLY A 8 -3.30 0.80 10.82
N TRP A 9 -4.53 1.32 10.89
CA TRP A 9 -5.45 1.35 9.74
C TRP A 9 -5.54 -0.03 9.03
N ALA A 10 -5.38 -0.08 7.71
CA ALA A 10 -5.26 -1.29 6.89
C ALA A 10 -3.85 -1.90 6.89
N GLY A 11 -2.87 -1.20 7.46
CA GLY A 11 -1.45 -1.53 7.40
C GLY A 11 -1.06 -2.83 8.09
N LEU A 12 -0.35 -3.69 7.37
CA LEU A 12 0.24 -4.93 7.89
C LEU A 12 1.74 -5.01 7.55
N GLU A 13 2.52 -5.56 8.47
CA GLU A 13 3.89 -6.03 8.23
C GLU A 13 3.90 -7.56 8.24
N LEU A 14 4.57 -8.13 7.25
CA LEU A 14 4.80 -9.56 7.09
C LEU A 14 6.31 -9.82 7.11
N GLU A 15 6.77 -10.68 8.00
CA GLU A 15 8.18 -11.11 8.03
C GLU A 15 8.29 -12.61 7.77
N ALA A 16 9.11 -12.98 6.80
CA ALA A 16 9.43 -14.36 6.48
C ALA A 16 10.88 -14.46 6.02
N GLU A 17 11.61 -15.46 6.51
CA GLU A 17 12.98 -15.79 6.04
C GLU A 17 13.98 -14.62 6.01
N GLY A 18 13.78 -13.63 6.89
CA GLY A 18 14.61 -12.43 6.95
C GLY A 18 14.17 -11.28 6.04
N SER A 19 13.21 -11.53 5.14
CA SER A 19 12.57 -10.52 4.29
C SER A 19 11.32 -9.92 4.93
N THR A 20 11.02 -8.68 4.55
CA THR A 20 9.88 -7.92 5.04
C THR A 20 9.00 -7.47 3.88
N ALA A 21 7.71 -7.77 3.98
CA ALA A 21 6.68 -7.18 3.12
C ALA A 21 5.70 -6.32 3.93
N VAL A 22 5.10 -5.32 3.29
CA VAL A 22 4.03 -4.52 3.87
C VAL A 22 2.80 -4.51 2.97
N ILE A 23 1.62 -4.44 3.57
CA ILE A 23 0.35 -4.19 2.89
C ILE A 23 -0.16 -2.84 3.38
N ASP A 24 -0.55 -1.97 2.46
CA ASP A 24 -1.20 -0.67 2.71
C ASP A 24 -0.50 0.14 3.82
N LEU A 25 0.81 0.34 3.65
CA LEU A 25 1.60 1.12 4.60
C LEU A 25 1.04 2.54 4.71
N PHE A 26 0.72 2.93 5.94
CA PHE A 26 0.17 4.23 6.27
C PHE A 26 0.78 4.70 7.60
N GLU A 27 1.64 5.73 7.56
CA GLU A 27 2.35 6.23 8.75
C GLU A 27 1.89 7.62 9.19
N ASP A 28 1.12 8.31 8.36
CA ASP A 28 0.69 9.69 8.57
C ASP A 28 -0.75 9.91 8.12
N MET A 29 -1.60 10.44 9.01
CA MET A 29 -2.99 10.80 8.69
C MET A 29 -3.08 11.84 7.57
N GLY A 30 -2.06 12.67 7.39
CA GLY A 30 -1.96 13.63 6.30
C GLY A 30 -3.23 14.47 6.11
N PHE A 31 -3.70 14.56 4.87
CA PHE A 31 -4.92 15.31 4.52
C PHE A 31 -6.20 14.71 5.13
N MET A 32 -6.20 13.41 5.48
CA MET A 32 -7.40 12.75 6.02
C MET A 32 -7.75 13.25 7.41
N GLU A 33 -6.77 13.73 8.18
CA GLU A 33 -7.00 14.21 9.55
C GLU A 33 -8.12 15.26 9.59
N ALA A 34 -8.24 16.09 8.55
CA ALA A 34 -9.30 17.08 8.41
C ALA A 34 -10.72 16.49 8.29
N TYR A 35 -10.85 15.23 7.87
CA TYR A 35 -12.13 14.56 7.59
C TYR A 35 -12.48 13.51 8.64
N VAL A 36 -11.50 12.76 9.14
CA VAL A 36 -11.71 11.65 10.09
C VAL A 36 -11.13 11.92 11.47
N GLY A 37 -10.49 13.07 11.68
CA GLY A 37 -9.79 13.43 12.90
C GLY A 37 -8.42 12.77 13.03
N PRO A 38 -7.67 13.06 14.12
CA PRO A 38 -6.35 12.51 14.34
C PRO A 38 -6.38 11.02 14.64
N ALA A 39 -5.27 10.33 14.39
CA ALA A 39 -5.11 8.92 14.75
C ALA A 39 -5.32 8.73 16.27
N ARG A 40 -6.19 7.78 16.64
CA ARG A 40 -6.48 7.45 18.04
C ARG A 40 -5.51 6.43 18.63
N GLU A 41 -4.82 5.71 17.76
CA GLU A 41 -3.78 4.73 18.07
C GLU A 41 -2.52 5.08 17.26
N PRO A 42 -1.32 4.67 17.70
CA PRO A 42 -0.11 4.87 16.92
C PRO A 42 -0.20 4.19 15.54
N LEU A 43 0.40 4.83 14.53
CA LEU A 43 0.68 4.27 13.20
C LEU A 43 2.18 3.89 13.13
N PRO A 44 2.62 2.79 13.77
CA PRO A 44 4.03 2.45 13.84
C PRO A 44 4.61 2.10 12.46
N PRO A 45 5.89 2.41 12.22
CA PRO A 45 6.56 1.98 11.00
C PRO A 45 6.81 0.46 10.97
N PRO A 46 7.19 -0.09 9.81
CA PRO A 46 7.78 -1.42 9.71
C PRO A 46 9.03 -1.55 10.59
N SER A 47 9.30 -2.75 11.08
CA SER A 47 10.41 -3.04 11.99
C SER A 47 11.77 -3.08 11.25
N ARG A 48 11.72 -3.27 9.92
CA ARG A 48 12.88 -3.42 9.02
C ARG A 48 12.62 -2.71 7.69
N PRO A 49 13.67 -2.47 6.88
CA PRO A 49 13.50 -2.09 5.49
C PRO A 49 12.61 -3.08 4.72
N VAL A 50 11.81 -2.56 3.80
CA VAL A 50 10.75 -3.28 3.09
C VAL A 50 11.25 -3.78 1.74
N ASP A 51 11.23 -5.10 1.52
CA ASP A 51 11.58 -5.72 0.25
C ASP A 51 10.42 -5.71 -0.75
N LEU A 52 9.18 -5.80 -0.23
CA LEU A 52 7.95 -5.85 -1.01
C LEU A 52 6.86 -4.98 -0.36
N ALA A 53 6.37 -3.97 -1.07
CA ALA A 53 5.19 -3.24 -0.68
C ALA A 53 4.01 -3.61 -1.58
N LEU A 54 2.85 -3.84 -0.98
CA LEU A 54 1.60 -4.16 -1.66
C LEU A 54 0.60 -3.04 -1.36
N VAL A 55 0.09 -2.42 -2.42
CA VAL A 55 -0.96 -1.41 -2.36
C VAL A 55 -2.21 -2.07 -2.93
N THR A 56 -3.25 -2.24 -2.10
CA THR A 56 -4.51 -2.84 -2.54
C THR A 56 -5.25 -1.90 -3.49
N HIS A 57 -5.20 -0.60 -3.20
CA HIS A 57 -5.76 0.45 -4.03
C HIS A 57 -5.21 1.83 -3.73
N LEU A 58 -5.57 2.78 -4.59
CA LEU A 58 -4.85 4.05 -4.73
C LEU A 58 -5.43 5.19 -3.91
N HIS A 59 -6.37 4.91 -3.01
CA HIS A 59 -6.75 5.91 -2.03
C HIS A 59 -5.55 6.22 -1.13
N GLN A 60 -5.38 7.50 -0.80
CA GLN A 60 -4.23 7.98 -0.02
C GLN A 60 -4.11 7.36 1.39
N ASP A 61 -5.17 6.75 1.92
CA ASP A 61 -5.17 6.01 3.19
C ASP A 61 -4.67 4.57 3.08
N HIS A 62 -4.49 4.09 1.85
CA HIS A 62 -3.88 2.80 1.51
C HIS A 62 -2.54 2.96 0.78
N CYS A 63 -2.25 4.16 0.28
CA CYS A 63 -1.04 4.46 -0.49
C CYS A 63 -0.29 5.69 0.05
N ASP A 64 0.36 5.55 1.22
CA ASP A 64 1.29 6.56 1.73
C ASP A 64 2.63 6.45 1.01
N VAL A 65 2.71 7.07 -0.17
CA VAL A 65 3.93 7.07 -1.00
C VAL A 65 5.13 7.66 -0.27
N ALA A 66 4.91 8.65 0.61
CA ALA A 66 5.98 9.24 1.40
C ALA A 66 6.55 8.21 2.39
N ALA A 67 5.70 7.43 3.08
CA ALA A 67 6.15 6.33 3.92
C ALA A 67 6.87 5.25 3.11
N LEU A 68 6.30 4.82 1.98
CA LEU A 68 6.94 3.82 1.10
C LEU A 68 8.35 4.27 0.69
N SER A 69 8.53 5.51 0.25
CA SER A 69 9.83 6.06 -0.14
C SER A 69 10.89 6.00 0.96
N ARG A 70 10.48 6.13 2.24
CA ARG A 70 11.38 6.09 3.40
C ARG A 70 11.69 4.67 3.87
N ARG A 71 10.82 3.70 3.58
CA ARG A 71 10.87 2.35 4.16
C ARG A 71 11.39 1.29 3.21
N LEU A 72 11.33 1.51 1.90
CA LEU A 72 11.83 0.54 0.92
C LEU A 72 13.33 0.25 1.13
N ALA A 73 13.66 -1.04 1.12
CA ALA A 73 15.03 -1.50 1.03
C ALA A 73 15.63 -1.14 -0.34
N PRO A 74 16.96 -1.05 -0.48
CA PRO A 74 17.59 -0.96 -1.80
C PRO A 74 17.15 -2.12 -2.70
N GLY A 75 16.51 -1.80 -3.82
CA GLY A 75 15.94 -2.80 -4.75
C GLY A 75 14.58 -3.37 -4.33
N GLY A 76 13.97 -2.85 -3.26
CA GLY A 76 12.61 -3.16 -2.88
C GLY A 76 11.61 -2.72 -3.96
N ILE A 77 10.51 -3.43 -4.06
CA ILE A 77 9.50 -3.23 -5.11
C ILE A 77 8.15 -2.85 -4.50
N VAL A 78 7.43 -1.95 -5.16
CA VAL A 78 6.02 -1.65 -4.89
C VAL A 78 5.17 -2.32 -5.97
N LEU A 79 4.21 -3.16 -5.57
CA LEU A 79 3.17 -3.69 -6.45
C LEU A 79 1.86 -2.95 -6.18
N ARG A 80 1.17 -2.57 -7.24
CA ARG A 80 -0.06 -1.77 -7.17
C ARG A 80 -1.02 -2.09 -8.33
N PRO A 81 -2.33 -1.86 -8.19
CA PRO A 81 -3.27 -1.97 -9.30
C PRO A 81 -3.05 -0.88 -10.35
N ALA A 82 -3.60 -1.07 -11.55
CA ALA A 82 -3.69 0.01 -12.52
C ALA A 82 -4.53 1.19 -11.98
N PRO A 83 -4.31 2.42 -12.47
CA PRO A 83 -5.13 3.55 -12.08
C PRO A 83 -6.55 3.27 -12.55
N ILE A 84 -7.53 3.41 -11.65
CA ILE A 84 -8.93 3.34 -12.04
C ILE A 84 -9.33 4.73 -12.49
N ALA A 85 -9.93 4.84 -13.68
CA ALA A 85 -10.53 6.08 -14.13
C ALA A 85 -11.69 6.43 -13.18
N SER A 86 -11.48 7.42 -12.32
CA SER A 86 -12.49 7.91 -11.40
C SER A 86 -12.92 9.33 -11.77
N GLU A 87 -14.14 9.70 -11.37
CA GLU A 87 -14.66 11.06 -11.50
C GLU A 87 -14.97 11.66 -10.11
N GLY A 88 -14.81 12.98 -9.97
CA GLY A 88 -15.25 13.71 -8.77
C GLY A 88 -14.32 13.53 -7.55
N LEU A 89 -14.90 13.27 -6.37
CA LEU A 89 -14.14 13.20 -5.11
C LEU A 89 -13.12 12.05 -5.10
N LEU A 90 -13.40 10.96 -5.83
CA LEU A 90 -12.50 9.83 -6.01
C LEU A 90 -11.20 10.24 -6.72
N THR A 91 -11.29 11.11 -7.73
CA THR A 91 -10.13 11.65 -8.45
C THR A 91 -9.19 12.41 -7.50
N ALA A 92 -9.74 13.23 -6.59
CA ALA A 92 -8.94 13.97 -5.62
C ALA A 92 -8.23 13.06 -4.59
N ALA A 93 -8.77 11.86 -4.33
CA ALA A 93 -8.18 10.87 -3.44
C ALA A 93 -7.16 9.93 -4.12
N ILE A 94 -7.08 9.94 -5.46
CA ILE A 94 -6.26 9.03 -6.28
C ILE A 94 -5.12 9.78 -6.99
N ASP A 95 -5.40 10.94 -7.60
CA ASP A 95 -4.43 11.69 -8.43
C ASP A 95 -3.11 11.99 -7.72
N PRO A 96 -3.07 12.40 -6.43
CA PRO A 96 -1.81 12.65 -5.75
C PRO A 96 -0.98 11.38 -5.53
N ALA A 97 -1.63 10.22 -5.35
CA ALA A 97 -0.96 8.94 -5.18
C ALA A 97 -0.36 8.47 -6.51
N GLU A 98 -1.07 8.66 -7.63
CA GLU A 98 -0.59 8.34 -8.98
C GLU A 98 0.70 9.08 -9.35
N GLU A 99 0.72 10.41 -9.18
CA GLU A 99 1.92 11.21 -9.48
C GLU A 99 3.11 10.79 -8.60
N ALA A 100 2.87 10.56 -7.31
CA ALA A 100 3.92 10.20 -6.38
C ALA A 100 4.43 8.76 -6.63
N LEU A 101 3.57 7.81 -6.99
CA LEU A 101 3.96 6.42 -7.32
C LEU A 101 4.84 6.35 -8.57
N ALA A 102 4.65 7.25 -9.54
CA ALA A 102 5.52 7.33 -10.71
C ALA A 102 6.99 7.58 -10.33
N ALA A 103 7.25 8.27 -9.21
CA ALA A 103 8.60 8.50 -8.71
C ALA A 103 9.22 7.29 -7.97
N LEU A 104 8.42 6.29 -7.58
CA LEU A 104 8.86 5.07 -6.90
C LEU A 104 9.07 3.87 -7.85
N ASP A 105 8.89 4.05 -9.16
CA ASP A 105 8.93 2.97 -10.16
C ASP A 105 8.01 1.79 -9.77
N ALA A 106 6.83 2.12 -9.25
CA ALA A 106 5.87 1.13 -8.77
C ALA A 106 5.34 0.27 -9.93
N ARG A 107 5.39 -1.05 -9.77
CA ARG A 107 4.94 -2.00 -10.79
C ARG A 107 3.44 -2.21 -10.72
N VAL A 108 2.79 -1.96 -11.85
CA VAL A 108 1.39 -2.33 -12.08
C VAL A 108 1.27 -3.84 -12.18
N VAL A 109 0.29 -4.42 -11.50
CA VAL A 109 -0.07 -5.85 -11.63
C VAL A 109 -1.51 -6.00 -12.13
N ASP A 110 -1.72 -6.97 -13.01
CA ASP A 110 -3.05 -7.31 -13.53
C ASP A 110 -3.80 -8.25 -12.57
N VAL A 111 -5.14 -8.22 -12.60
CA VAL A 111 -5.96 -9.16 -11.83
C VAL A 111 -5.61 -10.61 -12.24
N TRP A 112 -5.44 -11.48 -11.24
CA TRP A 112 -4.95 -12.85 -11.34
C TRP A 112 -3.46 -13.00 -11.66
N GLU A 113 -2.71 -11.90 -11.83
CA GLU A 113 -1.27 -11.96 -11.94
C GLU A 113 -0.65 -12.42 -10.61
N THR A 114 0.34 -13.31 -10.69
CA THR A 114 1.10 -13.78 -9.55
C THR A 114 2.54 -13.31 -9.64
N VAL A 115 3.04 -12.69 -8.57
CA VAL A 115 4.42 -12.19 -8.48
C VAL A 115 5.11 -12.84 -7.29
N THR A 116 6.36 -13.25 -7.49
CA THR A 116 7.21 -13.79 -6.42
C THR A 116 8.36 -12.83 -6.14
N VAL A 117 8.53 -12.46 -4.87
CA VAL A 117 9.61 -11.59 -4.36
C VAL A 117 10.14 -12.20 -3.07
N GLY A 118 11.38 -12.71 -3.12
CA GLY A 118 11.97 -13.45 -2.01
C GLY A 118 11.07 -14.60 -1.56
N PRO A 119 10.69 -14.70 -0.26
CA PRO A 119 9.83 -15.76 0.25
C PRO A 119 8.33 -15.51 0.00
N PHE A 120 7.95 -14.38 -0.58
CA PHE A 120 6.55 -14.01 -0.79
C PHE A 120 6.11 -14.38 -2.21
N THR A 121 5.02 -15.11 -2.33
CA THR A 121 4.28 -15.29 -3.59
C THR A 121 2.89 -14.72 -3.40
N VAL A 122 2.57 -13.70 -4.17
CA VAL A 122 1.34 -12.90 -4.04
C VAL A 122 0.57 -12.94 -5.35
N THR A 123 -0.76 -13.01 -5.26
CA THR A 123 -1.65 -13.00 -6.42
C THR A 123 -2.62 -11.84 -6.25
N ALA A 124 -2.71 -10.97 -7.25
CA ALA A 124 -3.71 -9.92 -7.34
C ALA A 124 -5.10 -10.53 -7.53
N LEU A 125 -6.08 -10.21 -6.69
CA LEU A 125 -7.42 -10.81 -6.75
C LEU A 125 -8.47 -9.71 -6.92
N PRO A 126 -9.57 -9.95 -7.65
CA PRO A 126 -10.60 -8.93 -7.76
C PRO A 126 -11.28 -8.70 -6.40
N ALA A 127 -11.35 -7.44 -5.99
CA ALA A 127 -12.07 -7.00 -4.80
C ALA A 127 -13.00 -5.82 -5.15
N VAL A 128 -13.92 -5.51 -4.25
CA VAL A 128 -14.86 -4.39 -4.35
C VAL A 128 -15.02 -3.82 -2.95
N ASP A 129 -14.98 -2.49 -2.83
CA ASP A 129 -15.16 -1.84 -1.54
C ASP A 129 -16.63 -1.71 -1.11
N GLY A 130 -16.89 -0.99 -0.01
CA GLY A 130 -18.24 -0.78 0.51
C GLY A 130 -19.17 0.05 -0.38
N PHE A 131 -18.63 0.76 -1.38
CA PHE A 131 -19.37 1.61 -2.32
C PHE A 131 -19.52 0.99 -3.71
N GLY A 132 -18.83 -0.11 -3.98
CA GLY A 132 -18.85 -0.76 -5.29
C GLY A 132 -17.62 -0.47 -6.14
N ASP A 133 -16.63 0.24 -5.62
CA ASP A 133 -15.44 0.61 -6.36
C ASP A 133 -14.51 -0.61 -6.49
N PRO A 134 -14.05 -0.97 -7.71
CA PRO A 134 -13.14 -2.08 -7.90
C PRO A 134 -11.82 -1.88 -7.15
N GLN A 135 -11.33 -2.94 -6.51
CA GLN A 135 -10.04 -2.99 -5.79
C GLN A 135 -9.27 -4.27 -6.18
N VAL A 136 -8.01 -4.41 -5.75
CA VAL A 136 -7.14 -5.55 -6.08
C VAL A 136 -6.40 -6.10 -4.86
#